data_AF-A0A5N9H5G5-F1
#
_entry.id   AF-A0A5N9H5G5-F1
#
_cell.length_a   1.000
_cell.length_b   1.000
_cell.length_c   1.000
_cell.angle_alpha   90.00
_cell.angle_beta   90.00
_cell.angle_gamma   90.00
#
_symmetry.space_group_name_H-M   'P 1'
#
loop_
_entity.id
_entity.type
_entity.pdbx_description
1 polymer ?
#
loop_
_entity_poly.entity_id
_entity_poly.type
_entity_poly.pdbx_seq_one_letter_code
_entity_poly.pdbx_strand_id
1 'polypeptide(L)' 'MENIGSKLVELAQLTVPEISAKETHDRREAGEGVIILDIREPDETDKGYIEGAVLLPRGRIEGRIEELVPDKNTCIVAH' A
#
# COMPACT_ATOMS: atom_id res chain seq x y z
N MET A 1 6.21 25.24 -14.24
CA MET A 1 6.94 24.01 -14.61
C MET A 1 6.15 22.84 -14.06
N GLU A 2 5.89 21.84 -14.89
CA GLU A 2 5.22 20.60 -14.49
C GLU A 2 6.11 19.83 -13.49
N ASN A 3 5.53 19.33 -12.39
CA ASN A 3 6.27 18.59 -11.35
C ASN A 3 6.52 17.15 -11.82
N ILE A 4 7.78 16.74 -11.93
CA ILE A 4 8.18 15.38 -12.34
C ILE A 4 7.50 14.31 -11.47
N GLY A 5 7.35 14.56 -10.17
CA GLY A 5 6.70 13.62 -9.26
C GLY A 5 5.25 13.33 -9.64
N SER A 6 4.47 14.37 -9.95
CA SER A 6 3.07 14.22 -10.37
C SER A 6 2.95 13.41 -11.65
N LYS A 7 3.85 13.63 -12.61
CA LYS A 7 3.88 12.86 -13.87
C LYS A 7 4.20 11.38 -13.66
N LEU A 8 5.09 11.06 -12.74
CA LEU A 8 5.41 9.68 -12.38
C LEU A 8 4.22 8.98 -11.71
N VAL A 9 3.45 9.71 -10.89
CA VAL A 9 2.21 9.20 -10.29
C VAL A 9 1.18 8.90 -11.38
N GLU A 10 0.92 9.85 -12.28
CA GLU A 10 -0.02 9.65 -13.39
C GLU A 10 0.33 8.41 -14.22
N LEU A 11 1.61 8.22 -14.55
CA LEU A 11 2.07 7.04 -15.30
C LEU A 11 1.88 5.73 -14.53
N ALA A 12 2.10 5.73 -13.21
CA ALA A 12 1.88 4.56 -12.38
C ALA A 12 0.39 4.18 -12.33
N GLN A 13 -0.50 5.17 -12.20
CA GLN A 13 -1.95 4.96 -12.15
C GLN A 13 -2.54 4.37 -13.44
N LEU A 14 -1.84 4.48 -14.58
CA LEU A 14 -2.24 3.82 -15.83
C LEU A 14 -2.07 2.30 -15.80
N THR A 15 -1.24 1.77 -14.89
CA THR A 15 -0.85 0.35 -14.87
C THR A 15 -1.09 -0.33 -13.52
N VAL A 16 -1.24 0.44 -12.45
CA VAL A 16 -1.52 -0.06 -11.11
C VAL A 16 -3.00 0.14 -10.80
N PRO A 17 -3.77 -0.92 -10.50
CA PRO A 17 -5.17 -0.79 -10.10
C PRO A 17 -5.33 0.00 -8.80
N GLU A 18 -6.38 0.82 -8.73
CA GLU A 18 -6.78 1.53 -7.51
C GLU A 18 -8.03 0.92 -6.90
N ILE A 19 -8.15 1.05 -5.58
CA ILE A 19 -9.28 0.58 -4.79
C ILE A 19 -9.65 1.67 -3.78
N SER A 20 -10.95 1.88 -3.57
CA SER A 20 -11.39 2.85 -2.57
C SER A 20 -11.17 2.33 -1.15
N ALA A 21 -11.06 3.25 -0.18
CA ALA A 21 -10.99 2.87 1.23
C ALA A 21 -12.22 2.05 1.68
N LYS A 22 -13.41 2.39 1.17
CA LYS A 22 -14.65 1.65 1.46
C LYS A 22 -14.59 0.23 0.91
N GLU A 23 -14.24 0.05 -0.35
CA GLU A 23 -14.14 -1.27 -0.98
C GLU A 23 -13.08 -2.13 -0.27
N THR A 24 -11.94 -1.52 0.08
CA THR A 24 -10.87 -2.19 0.85
C THR A 24 -11.38 -2.67 2.21
N HIS A 25 -12.12 -1.82 2.93
CA HIS A 25 -12.75 -2.17 4.20
C HIS A 25 -13.75 -3.33 4.03
N ASP A 26 -14.66 -3.24 3.06
CA ASP A 26 -15.69 -4.26 2.84
C ASP A 26 -15.09 -5.64 2.53
N ARG A 27 -14.02 -5.71 1.72
CA ARG A 27 -13.29 -6.96 1.44
C ARG A 27 -12.59 -7.54 2.65
N ARG A 28 -12.05 -6.68 3.53
CA ARG A 28 -11.45 -7.12 4.80
C ARG A 28 -12.50 -7.74 5.72
N GLU A 29 -13.66 -7.10 5.85
CA GLU A 29 -14.78 -7.62 6.64
C GLU A 29 -15.33 -8.93 6.06
N ALA A 30 -15.29 -9.09 4.73
CA ALA A 30 -15.66 -10.34 4.05
C ALA A 30 -14.61 -11.47 4.18
N GLY A 31 -13.43 -11.20 4.74
CA GLY A 31 -12.38 -12.20 4.94
C GLY A 31 -11.58 -12.55 3.68
N GLU A 32 -11.56 -11.69 2.66
CA GLU A 32 -10.93 -11.95 1.35
C GLU A 32 -9.39 -11.93 1.36
N GLY A 33 -8.75 -11.81 2.53
CA GLY A 33 -7.29 -11.93 2.67
C GLY A 33 -6.53 -10.76 2.02
N VAL A 34 -6.81 -9.53 2.45
CA VAL A 34 -6.11 -8.32 1.99
C VAL A 34 -5.06 -7.89 3.02
N ILE A 35 -3.82 -7.71 2.58
CA ILE A 35 -2.78 -7.05 3.38
C ILE A 35 -2.81 -5.55 3.10
N ILE A 36 -2.95 -4.77 4.16
CA ILE A 36 -2.75 -3.31 4.11
C ILE A 36 -1.27 -3.03 4.36
N LEU A 37 -0.61 -2.41 3.40
CA LEU A 37 0.79 -1.99 3.51
C LEU A 37 0.85 -0.48 3.71
N ASP A 38 1.21 -0.03 4.91
CA ASP A 38 1.42 1.38 5.19
C ASP A 38 2.83 1.77 4.71
N ILE A 39 2.91 2.60 3.66
CA ILE A 39 4.19 2.95 3.02
C ILE A 39 4.72 4.32 3.46
N ARG A 40 4.06 4.94 4.44
CA ARG A 40 4.45 6.22 5.04
C ARG A 40 5.70 6.10 5.90
N GLU A 41 6.21 7.23 6.36
CA GLU A 41 7.30 7.24 7.33
C GLU A 41 6.81 6.84 8.74
N PRO A 42 7.65 6.20 9.57
CA PRO A 42 7.23 5.68 10.88
C PRO A 42 6.58 6.74 11.79
N ASP A 43 7.06 7.99 11.75
CA ASP A 43 6.51 9.06 12.58
C ASP A 43 5.12 9.54 12.11
N GLU A 44 4.73 9.27 10.87
CA GLU A 44 3.37 9.48 10.36
C GLU A 44 2.44 8.36 10.81
N THR A 45 2.92 7.11 10.73
CA THR A 45 2.19 5.92 11.19
C THR A 45 1.93 5.96 12.70
N ASP A 46 2.90 6.41 13.49
CA ASP A 46 2.77 6.57 14.95
C ASP A 46 1.65 7.53 15.36
N LYS A 47 1.27 8.47 14.48
CA LYS A 47 0.16 9.42 14.72
C LYS A 47 -1.22 8.80 14.43
N GLY A 48 -1.26 7.63 13.82
CA GLY A 48 -2.49 6.92 13.48
C GLY A 48 -2.30 6.05 12.24
N TYR A 49 -2.83 4.83 12.31
CA TYR A 49 -2.71 3.83 11.26
C TYR A 49 -3.96 2.94 11.20
N ILE A 50 -4.12 2.24 10.09
CA ILE A 50 -5.19 1.27 9.90
C ILE A 50 -4.86 0.03 10.73
N GLU A 51 -5.79 -0.41 11.60
CA GLU A 51 -5.57 -1.60 12.42
C GLU A 51 -5.26 -2.82 11.54
N GLY A 52 -4.21 -3.56 11.90
CA GLY A 52 -3.70 -4.72 11.15
C GLY A 52 -2.84 -4.37 9.94
N ALA A 53 -2.56 -3.10 9.66
CA ALA A 53 -1.62 -2.71 8.61
C ALA A 53 -0.17 -3.10 8.97
N VAL A 54 0.59 -3.46 7.93
CA VAL A 54 2.02 -3.74 8.00
C VAL A 54 2.77 -2.48 7.57
N LEU A 55 3.60 -1.93 8.45
CA LEU A 55 4.46 -0.78 8.12
C LEU A 55 5.66 -1.24 7.28
N LEU A 56 5.79 -0.72 6.06
CA LEU A 56 6.97 -0.86 5.21
C LEU A 56 7.20 0.44 4.43
N PRO A 57 8.05 1.36 4.95
CA PRO A 57 8.28 2.65 4.33
C PRO A 57 8.69 2.52 2.86
N ARG A 58 8.17 3.41 2.01
CA ARG A 58 8.32 3.37 0.54
C ARG A 58 9.73 3.04 0.06
N GLY A 59 10.74 3.67 0.64
CA GLY A 59 12.15 3.48 0.26
C GLY A 59 12.76 2.13 0.64
N ARG A 60 12.01 1.23 1.27
CA ARG A 60 12.47 -0.10 1.71
C ARG A 60 11.70 -1.25 1.07
N ILE A 61 10.68 -0.97 0.26
CA ILE A 61 9.75 -1.99 -0.26
C ILE A 61 10.52 -3.02 -1.08
N GLU A 62 11.28 -2.58 -2.07
CA GLU A 62 11.96 -3.45 -3.05
C GLU A 62 12.95 -4.41 -2.39
N GLY A 63 13.56 -4.00 -1.27
CA GLY A 63 14.55 -4.81 -0.56
C GLY A 63 13.97 -5.75 0.50
N ARG A 64 12.68 -5.62 0.86
CA ARG A 64 12.11 -6.34 2.02
C ARG A 64 10.76 -6.98 1.77
N ILE A 65 10.05 -6.63 0.69
CA ILE A 65 8.69 -7.12 0.48
C ILE A 65 8.61 -8.65 0.39
N GLU A 66 9.61 -9.29 -0.23
CA GLU A 66 9.65 -10.76 -0.35
C GLU A 66 9.89 -11.47 1.01
N GLU A 67 10.44 -10.77 2.01
CA GLU A 67 10.58 -11.29 3.38
C GLU A 67 9.24 -11.27 4.13
N LEU A 68 8.42 -10.25 3.88
CA LEU A 68 7.16 -10.00 4.58
C LEU A 68 5.97 -10.69 3.91
N VAL A 69 5.94 -10.69 2.58
CA VAL A 69 4.87 -11.24 1.74
C VAL A 69 5.50 -12.10 0.65
N PRO A 70 5.92 -13.33 0.97
CA PRO A 70 6.62 -14.20 0.02
C PRO A 70 5.71 -14.74 -1.10
N ASP A 71 4.40 -14.85 -0.84
CA ASP A 71 3.43 -15.27 -1.86
C ASP A 71 3.05 -14.10 -2.77
N LYS A 72 3.49 -14.20 -4.04
CA LYS A 72 3.25 -13.20 -5.08
C LYS A 72 1.79 -13.06 -5.52
N ASN A 73 0.91 -13.98 -5.09
CA ASN A 73 -0.53 -13.89 -5.34
C ASN A 73 -1.29 -13.15 -4.23
N THR A 74 -0.62 -12.77 -3.14
CA THR A 74 -1.24 -12.04 -2.04
C THR A 74 -1.77 -10.70 -2.52
N CYS A 75 -3.03 -10.38 -2.18
CA CYS A 75 -3.59 -9.07 -2.45
C CYS A 75 -3.00 -8.03 -1.47
N ILE A 76 -2.27 -7.06 -2.01
CA ILE A 76 -1.69 -5.95 -1.25
C ILE A 76 -2.39 -4.66 -1.65
N VAL A 77 -2.84 -3.89 -0.66
CA VAL A 77 -3.29 -2.51 -0.83
C VAL A 77 -2.30 -1.61 -0.09
N ALA A 78 -1.54 -0.81 -0.85
CA ALA A 78 -0.61 0.17 -0.29
C ALA A 78 -1.31 1.51 -0.06
N HIS A 79 -1.02 2.18 1.05
CA HIS A 79 -1.53 3.53 1.36
C HIS A 79 -0.46 4.44 1.98
#